data_AF-J3NM53-F1
#
_entry.id   AF-J3NM53-F1
#
_cell.length_a   1.000
_cell.length_b   1.000
_cell.length_c   1.000
_cell.angle_alpha   90.00
_cell.angle_beta   90.00
_cell.angle_gamma   90.00
#
_symmetry.space_group_name_H-M   'P 1'
#
loop_
_entity.id
_entity.type
_entity.pdbx_description
1 polymer ?
#
loop_
_entity_poly.entity_id
_entity_poly.type
_entity_poly.pdbx_seq_one_letter_code
_entity_poly.pdbx_strand_id
1 'polypeptide(L)'
;MKVTTCIAMILAAATSAAALPMAQPIGSTSTALQTRQNRNNQNNQNNQNNNNGNGNNNNNNNGGGNNNAGGAAGGAAGGAAGGAANFGTCVPTIEFALGRPGRQANQGTFLPVDPAILRGQSDALAPGIIMNRVCDQLNSRTCGANQAAIQQCLSAKAQVEAAGTRDATTATLFNSLVQ
;
A
#
# COMPACT_ATOMS: atom_id res chain seq x y z
N MET A 1 -19.87 -12.45 41.39
CA MET A 1 -19.27 -11.33 42.13
C MET A 1 -18.24 -10.68 41.22
N LYS A 2 -18.48 -9.43 40.82
CA LYS A 2 -17.59 -8.64 39.96
C LYS A 2 -16.46 -8.09 40.83
N VAL A 3 -15.22 -8.52 40.60
CA VAL A 3 -14.06 -7.91 41.25
C VAL A 3 -13.47 -6.90 40.28
N THR A 4 -13.94 -5.66 40.44
CA THR A 4 -13.32 -4.46 39.89
C THR A 4 -12.13 -4.12 40.77
N THR A 5 -10.92 -4.13 40.23
CA THR A 5 -9.76 -3.54 40.91
C THR A 5 -8.94 -2.76 39.90
N CYS A 6 -9.20 -1.45 39.88
CA CYS A 6 -8.31 -0.41 39.38
C CYS A 6 -7.25 -0.12 40.45
N ILE A 7 -5.97 -0.02 40.09
CA ILE A 7 -4.84 0.61 40.82
C ILE A 7 -3.60 0.30 39.95
N ALA A 8 -2.68 1.19 39.57
CA ALA A 8 -2.55 2.63 39.71
C ALA A 8 -1.58 3.10 38.59
N MET A 9 -1.81 4.30 38.08
CA MET A 9 -0.83 5.04 37.29
C MET A 9 0.36 5.42 38.17
N ILE A 10 1.58 5.13 37.73
CA ILE A 10 2.78 5.83 38.19
C ILE A 10 3.35 6.59 37.00
N LEU A 11 3.21 7.91 37.09
CA LEU A 11 3.83 8.93 36.27
C LEU A 11 5.22 9.21 36.86
N ALA A 12 6.28 9.12 36.05
CA ALA A 12 7.58 9.71 36.37
C ALA A 12 8.14 10.40 35.13
N ALA A 13 8.16 11.73 35.20
CA ALA A 13 8.79 12.62 34.22
C ALA A 13 10.26 12.83 34.58
N ALA A 14 11.13 12.90 33.56
CA ALA A 14 12.39 13.62 33.67
C ALA A 14 12.81 14.11 32.27
N THR A 15 12.46 15.36 31.99
CA THR A 15 13.07 16.20 30.96
C THR A 15 14.42 16.69 31.45
N SER A 16 15.47 16.55 30.64
CA SER A 16 16.69 17.36 30.74
C SER A 16 17.22 17.67 29.35
N ALA A 17 17.21 18.95 29.00
CA ALA A 17 17.76 19.53 27.79
C ALA A 17 19.28 19.72 27.90
N ALA A 18 19.98 19.65 26.76
CA ALA A 18 21.25 20.35 26.57
C ALA A 18 21.41 20.69 25.07
N ALA A 19 21.23 21.96 24.74
CA ALA A 19 21.67 22.57 23.49
C ALA A 19 22.87 23.46 23.82
N LEU A 20 23.92 23.44 22.99
CA LEU A 20 24.88 24.54 22.81
C LEU A 20 25.61 24.40 21.45
N PRO A 21 26.20 25.49 20.92
CA PRO A 21 26.08 25.89 19.51
C PRO A 21 27.42 25.93 18.77
N MET A 22 27.40 26.18 17.44
CA MET A 22 28.10 27.27 16.72
C MET A 22 28.46 26.92 15.27
N ALA A 23 28.08 27.84 14.36
CA ALA A 23 28.27 27.80 12.92
C ALA A 23 29.74 28.05 12.51
N GLN A 24 30.12 27.67 11.27
CA GLN A 24 30.65 28.59 10.25
C GLN A 24 30.46 28.03 8.82
N PRO A 25 30.15 28.88 7.81
CA PRO A 25 30.09 28.50 6.41
C PRO A 25 31.47 28.67 5.72
N ILE A 26 31.94 27.62 5.06
CA ILE A 26 33.08 27.70 4.14
C ILE A 26 32.54 28.11 2.76
N GLY A 27 32.88 29.32 2.33
CA GLY A 27 32.58 29.84 1.00
C GLY A 27 33.26 28.98 -0.07
N SER A 28 32.46 28.45 -1.00
CA SER A 28 32.95 27.85 -2.23
C SER A 28 33.06 28.92 -3.31
N THR A 29 34.27 29.02 -3.83
CA THR A 29 34.75 29.90 -4.88
C THR A 29 33.87 29.87 -6.14
N SER A 30 33.46 31.06 -6.56
CA SER A 30 32.97 31.35 -7.90
C SER A 30 34.05 31.04 -8.93
N THR A 31 33.76 30.20 -9.91
CA THR A 31 34.19 30.36 -11.32
C THR A 31 33.48 29.34 -12.21
N ALA A 32 32.98 29.84 -13.35
CA ALA A 32 32.49 29.10 -14.52
C ALA A 32 31.09 28.43 -14.45
N LEU A 33 30.03 29.26 -14.36
CA LEU A 33 28.75 28.97 -15.03
C LEU A 33 28.39 30.14 -15.94
N GLN A 34 29.13 30.22 -17.04
CA GLN A 34 28.87 31.13 -18.13
C GLN A 34 27.80 30.49 -19.04
N THR A 35 26.63 31.13 -19.05
CA THR A 35 25.72 31.21 -20.20
C THR A 35 24.91 29.96 -20.59
N ARG A 36 23.86 29.64 -19.82
CA ARG A 36 22.68 28.88 -20.34
C ARG A 36 21.31 29.34 -19.79
N GLN A 37 21.22 30.49 -19.11
CA GLN A 37 19.97 30.99 -18.50
C GLN A 37 19.36 32.20 -19.22
N ASN A 38 19.41 32.23 -20.55
CA ASN A 38 18.73 33.27 -21.32
C ASN A 38 17.91 32.69 -22.48
N ARG A 39 16.82 31.96 -22.14
CA ARG A 39 15.81 31.57 -23.14
C ARG A 39 14.42 31.15 -22.65
N ASN A 40 14.09 31.21 -21.35
CA ASN A 40 12.79 30.73 -20.85
C ASN A 40 12.03 31.71 -19.93
N ASN A 41 12.28 33.01 -20.05
CA ASN A 41 11.56 34.03 -19.26
C ASN A 41 10.65 34.93 -20.12
N GLN A 42 9.94 34.34 -21.10
CA GLN A 42 9.02 35.07 -21.99
C GLN A 42 7.61 34.44 -22.13
N ASN A 43 7.26 33.43 -21.31
CA ASN A 43 5.93 32.78 -21.38
C ASN A 43 5.12 32.87 -20.08
N ASN A 44 5.24 33.96 -19.32
CA ASN A 44 4.40 34.19 -18.14
C ASN A 44 3.89 35.63 -18.04
N GLN A 45 3.33 36.14 -19.15
CA GLN A 45 2.68 37.46 -19.22
C GLN A 45 1.27 37.38 -19.84
N ASN A 46 0.50 36.34 -19.51
CA ASN A 46 -0.92 36.35 -19.82
C ASN A 46 -1.74 35.58 -18.79
N ASN A 47 -1.79 36.10 -17.56
CA ASN A 47 -2.85 35.73 -16.64
C ASN A 47 -3.17 36.90 -15.70
N GLN A 48 -3.65 38.00 -16.29
CA GLN A 48 -4.36 39.05 -15.57
C GLN A 48 -5.51 39.50 -16.45
N ASN A 49 -6.73 39.26 -15.95
CA ASN A 49 -8.01 39.92 -16.26
C ASN A 49 -9.12 38.95 -16.71
N ASN A 50 -9.91 38.43 -15.77
CA ASN A 50 -11.25 38.97 -15.56
C ASN A 50 -11.93 38.40 -14.32
N ASN A 51 -12.51 39.32 -13.56
CA ASN A 51 -13.33 39.09 -12.39
C ASN A 51 -14.79 38.88 -12.83
N ASN A 52 -15.59 38.30 -11.93
CA ASN A 52 -17.06 38.40 -11.84
C ASN A 52 -17.92 37.39 -12.64
N GLY A 53 -18.74 36.62 -11.92
CA GLY A 53 -19.81 35.80 -12.52
C GLY A 53 -20.32 34.65 -11.65
N ASN A 54 -20.87 34.94 -10.47
CA ASN A 54 -21.74 34.02 -9.74
C ASN A 54 -22.93 33.61 -10.63
N GLY A 55 -23.03 32.33 -10.98
CA GLY A 55 -24.04 31.79 -11.87
C GLY A 55 -24.32 30.33 -11.55
N ASN A 56 -25.14 30.13 -10.52
CA ASN A 56 -25.78 28.86 -10.19
C ASN A 56 -26.51 28.34 -11.43
N ASN A 57 -26.13 27.19 -11.99
CA ASN A 57 -26.99 26.51 -12.97
C ASN A 57 -26.88 24.99 -12.85
N ASN A 58 -27.90 24.44 -12.21
CA ASN A 58 -28.29 23.05 -12.25
C ASN A 58 -28.62 22.67 -13.71
N ASN A 59 -27.96 21.66 -14.27
CA ASN A 59 -28.50 20.97 -15.43
C ASN A 59 -28.20 19.47 -15.38
N ASN A 60 -29.25 18.75 -15.02
CA ASN A 60 -29.45 17.33 -15.24
C ASN A 60 -29.85 17.09 -16.71
N ASN A 61 -29.02 16.40 -17.51
CA ASN A 61 -29.53 15.45 -18.51
C ASN A 61 -28.44 14.60 -19.19
N ASN A 62 -28.62 13.27 -19.06
CA ASN A 62 -28.69 12.28 -20.14
C ASN A 62 -27.57 12.11 -21.17
N GLY A 63 -27.03 10.87 -21.19
CA GLY A 63 -27.08 10.05 -22.39
C GLY A 63 -25.78 9.85 -23.18
N GLY A 64 -25.25 8.63 -23.09
CA GLY A 64 -24.59 7.93 -24.20
C GLY A 64 -23.10 8.22 -24.45
N GLY A 65 -22.27 7.19 -24.35
CA GLY A 65 -20.88 7.25 -24.82
C GLY A 65 -20.08 6.00 -24.50
N ASN A 66 -20.23 4.95 -25.32
CA ASN A 66 -19.35 3.79 -25.31
C ASN A 66 -17.97 4.19 -25.85
N ASN A 67 -17.00 4.43 -24.98
CA ASN A 67 -15.61 4.66 -25.39
C ASN A 67 -14.70 3.62 -24.72
N ASN A 68 -14.32 2.60 -25.49
CA ASN A 68 -13.11 1.82 -25.20
C ASN A 68 -11.92 2.77 -25.27
N ALA A 69 -11.36 3.12 -24.12
CA ALA A 69 -10.07 3.78 -24.01
C ALA A 69 -9.19 2.96 -23.07
N GLY A 70 -8.26 2.21 -23.65
CA GLY A 70 -7.07 1.75 -22.94
C GLY A 70 -6.30 2.99 -22.48
N GLY A 71 -6.15 3.13 -21.17
CA GLY A 71 -5.41 4.20 -20.53
C GLY A 71 -5.05 3.78 -19.11
N ALA A 72 -3.76 3.77 -18.83
CA ALA A 72 -3.19 3.38 -17.54
C ALA A 72 -3.82 4.16 -16.39
N ALA A 73 -4.42 3.44 -15.42
CA ALA A 73 -4.79 4.00 -14.14
C ALA A 73 -3.81 3.50 -13.08
N GLY A 74 -2.67 4.19 -12.99
CA GLY A 74 -2.00 4.35 -11.71
C GLY A 74 -2.94 5.12 -10.80
N GLY A 75 -3.55 4.41 -9.84
CA GLY A 75 -4.46 4.98 -8.85
C GLY A 75 -4.21 4.30 -7.52
N ALA A 76 -3.20 4.76 -6.80
CA ALA A 76 -3.05 4.43 -5.39
C ALA A 76 -4.25 5.00 -4.62
N ALA A 77 -4.94 4.10 -3.92
CA ALA A 77 -5.68 4.26 -2.66
C ALA A 77 -6.36 5.61 -2.38
N GLY A 78 -7.70 5.60 -2.36
CA GLY A 78 -8.47 6.69 -1.78
C GLY A 78 -9.98 6.64 -1.98
N GLY A 79 -10.57 5.44 -2.10
CA GLY A 79 -12.02 5.30 -2.14
C GLY A 79 -12.38 4.11 -1.27
N ALA A 80 -13.14 4.34 -0.19
CA ALA A 80 -13.78 3.26 0.55
C ALA A 80 -14.62 2.48 -0.45
N ALA A 81 -14.20 1.26 -0.79
CA ALA A 81 -15.02 0.35 -1.55
C ALA A 81 -16.20 -0.01 -0.63
N GLY A 82 -17.32 0.72 -0.77
CA GLY A 82 -18.52 0.55 0.07
C GLY A 82 -19.27 -0.77 -0.11
N GLY A 83 -18.62 -1.78 -0.71
CA GLY A 83 -19.16 -3.13 -0.91
C GLY A 83 -18.25 -4.18 -0.28
N ALA A 84 -18.82 -5.34 0.05
CA ALA A 84 -18.08 -6.46 0.60
C ALA A 84 -16.94 -6.92 -0.33
N ALA A 85 -15.87 -7.45 0.26
CA ALA A 85 -14.78 -8.06 -0.50
C ALA A 85 -15.31 -9.23 -1.35
N ASN A 86 -14.95 -9.23 -2.62
CA ASN A 86 -15.21 -10.33 -3.55
C ASN A 86 -13.88 -10.68 -4.24
N PHE A 87 -13.33 -11.85 -3.90
CA PHE A 87 -12.06 -12.35 -4.44
C PHE A 87 -12.21 -12.97 -5.84
N GLY A 88 -13.42 -12.96 -6.39
CA GLY A 88 -13.77 -13.51 -7.69
C GLY A 88 -13.63 -15.03 -7.69
N THR A 89 -12.85 -15.58 -8.62
CA THR A 89 -12.65 -17.02 -8.77
C THR A 89 -11.50 -17.57 -7.92
N CYS A 90 -10.69 -16.71 -7.31
CA CYS A 90 -9.51 -17.13 -6.55
C CYS A 90 -9.82 -17.27 -5.06
N VAL A 91 -9.12 -18.20 -4.42
CA VAL A 91 -9.08 -18.34 -2.96
C VAL A 91 -7.74 -17.80 -2.44
N PRO A 92 -7.69 -16.63 -1.80
CA PRO A 92 -6.43 -15.94 -1.48
C PRO A 92 -5.70 -16.52 -0.26
N THR A 93 -5.69 -17.84 -0.08
CA THR A 93 -5.11 -18.49 1.08
C THR A 93 -3.69 -18.97 0.83
N ILE A 94 -2.91 -19.07 1.91
CA ILE A 94 -1.56 -19.60 1.91
C ILE A 94 -1.44 -20.80 2.85
N GLU A 95 -0.48 -21.66 2.56
CA GLU A 95 -0.08 -22.77 3.42
C GLU A 95 1.37 -22.61 3.88
N PHE A 96 1.67 -23.05 5.09
CA PHE A 96 3.02 -23.20 5.62
C PHE A 96 3.36 -24.69 5.70
N ALA A 97 4.52 -25.09 5.19
CA ALA A 97 5.03 -26.44 5.36
C ALA A 97 6.54 -26.43 5.64
N LEU A 98 6.97 -27.40 6.44
CA LEU A 98 8.37 -27.72 6.65
C LEU A 98 8.82 -28.76 5.61
N GLY A 99 10.08 -28.69 5.16
CA GLY A 99 10.69 -29.80 4.43
C GLY A 99 10.11 -30.10 3.05
N ARG A 100 9.65 -29.08 2.32
CA ARG A 100 9.24 -29.26 0.92
C ARG A 100 10.38 -29.82 0.06
N PRO A 101 10.07 -30.51 -1.06
CA PRO A 101 11.09 -31.08 -1.94
C PRO A 101 12.18 -30.05 -2.32
N GLY A 102 13.45 -30.41 -2.11
CA GLY A 102 14.58 -29.51 -2.36
C GLY A 102 14.87 -28.50 -1.23
N ARG A 103 14.28 -28.67 -0.04
CA ARG A 103 14.51 -27.86 1.17
C ARG A 103 14.94 -28.74 2.35
N GLN A 104 15.52 -28.13 3.39
CA GLN A 104 15.87 -28.86 4.62
C GLN A 104 14.59 -29.27 5.38
N ALA A 105 14.64 -30.38 6.12
CA ALA A 105 13.47 -30.94 6.81
C ALA A 105 12.78 -29.96 7.79
N ASN A 106 13.54 -29.05 8.40
CA ASN A 106 13.04 -28.02 9.32
C ASN A 106 12.90 -26.64 8.67
N GLN A 107 13.10 -26.52 7.35
CA GLN A 107 12.98 -25.27 6.64
C GLN A 107 11.51 -24.99 6.30
N GLY A 108 10.96 -23.98 6.95
CA GLY A 108 9.61 -23.48 6.71
C GLY A 108 9.50 -22.71 5.40
N THR A 109 8.43 -22.97 4.67
CA THR A 109 8.12 -22.35 3.38
C THR A 109 6.63 -22.07 3.26
N PHE A 110 6.31 -21.02 2.51
CA PHE A 110 4.96 -20.61 2.21
C PHE A 110 4.63 -20.79 0.72
N LEU A 111 3.42 -21.24 0.43
CA LEU A 111 2.85 -21.29 -0.92
C LEU A 111 1.38 -20.84 -0.92
N PRO A 112 0.87 -20.27 -2.01
CA PRO A 112 -0.57 -20.09 -2.19
C PRO A 112 -1.21 -21.46 -2.41
N VAL A 113 -2.40 -21.65 -1.85
CA VAL A 113 -3.17 -22.89 -2.04
C VAL A 113 -3.91 -22.87 -3.37
N ASP A 114 -4.36 -21.70 -3.80
CA ASP A 114 -5.13 -21.54 -5.03
C ASP A 114 -4.25 -21.81 -6.27
N PRO A 115 -4.66 -22.75 -7.15
CA PRO A 115 -3.88 -23.09 -8.33
C PRO A 115 -3.67 -21.93 -9.30
N ALA A 116 -4.63 -21.02 -9.47
CA ALA A 116 -4.48 -19.87 -10.36
C ALA A 116 -3.42 -18.90 -9.82
N ILE A 117 -3.34 -18.72 -8.50
CA ILE A 117 -2.33 -17.88 -7.86
C ILE A 117 -0.94 -18.55 -7.88
N LEU A 118 -0.90 -19.86 -7.64
CA LEU A 118 0.32 -20.68 -7.55
C LEU A 118 1.12 -20.78 -8.86
N ARG A 119 0.48 -20.64 -10.04
CA ARG A 119 1.13 -20.84 -11.35
C ARG A 119 2.45 -20.08 -11.49
N GLY A 120 3.54 -20.84 -11.66
CA GLY A 120 4.89 -20.30 -11.88
C GLY A 120 5.55 -19.72 -10.63
N GLN A 121 4.97 -19.93 -9.44
CA GLN A 121 5.57 -19.52 -8.17
C GLN A 121 6.36 -20.67 -7.55
N SER A 122 7.51 -20.34 -6.95
CA SER A 122 8.30 -21.26 -6.12
C SER A 122 8.05 -21.01 -4.63
N ASP A 123 8.41 -21.99 -3.79
CA ASP A 123 8.36 -21.87 -2.34
C ASP A 123 9.00 -20.58 -1.82
N ALA A 124 8.25 -19.81 -1.02
CA ALA A 124 8.75 -18.59 -0.40
C ALA A 124 9.22 -18.85 1.03
N LEU A 125 10.46 -18.49 1.36
CA LEU A 125 10.97 -18.52 2.74
C LEU A 125 10.44 -17.36 3.59
N ALA A 126 10.08 -16.24 2.95
CA ALA A 126 9.58 -15.04 3.61
C ALA A 126 8.08 -14.87 3.31
N PRO A 127 7.24 -14.67 4.35
CA PRO A 127 5.79 -14.60 4.17
C PRO A 127 5.35 -13.40 3.32
N GLY A 128 6.01 -12.24 3.44
CA GLY A 128 5.68 -11.06 2.64
C GLY A 128 5.79 -11.29 1.13
N ILE A 129 6.71 -12.15 0.67
CA ILE A 129 6.87 -12.47 -0.76
C ILE A 129 5.64 -13.24 -1.27
N ILE A 130 5.14 -14.21 -0.50
CA ILE A 130 3.96 -14.97 -0.92
C ILE A 130 2.68 -14.14 -0.85
N MET A 131 2.55 -13.28 0.15
CA MET A 131 1.39 -12.41 0.29
C MET A 131 1.33 -11.35 -0.81
N ASN A 132 2.48 -10.80 -1.22
CA ASN A 132 2.55 -9.94 -2.39
C ASN A 132 2.04 -10.67 -3.63
N ARG A 133 2.49 -11.91 -3.87
CA ARG A 133 2.00 -12.71 -4.99
C ARG A 133 0.49 -12.89 -4.95
N VAL A 134 -0.07 -13.25 -3.78
CA VAL A 134 -1.53 -13.42 -3.62
C VAL A 134 -2.25 -12.12 -3.98
N CYS A 135 -1.87 -10.99 -3.37
CA CYS A 135 -2.54 -9.72 -3.61
C CYS A 135 -2.36 -9.21 -5.05
N ASP A 136 -1.20 -9.46 -5.68
CA ASP A 136 -0.94 -9.10 -7.08
C ASP A 136 -1.82 -9.89 -8.04
N GLN A 137 -2.05 -11.19 -7.77
CA GLN A 137 -2.94 -12.01 -8.58
C GLN A 137 -4.40 -11.60 -8.42
N LEU A 138 -4.83 -11.19 -7.21
CA LEU A 138 -6.14 -10.59 -7.01
C LEU A 138 -6.31 -9.28 -7.78
N ASN A 139 -5.28 -8.44 -7.80
CA ASN A 139 -5.27 -7.18 -8.56
C ASN A 139 -5.17 -7.41 -10.07
N SER A 140 -4.65 -8.56 -10.50
CA SER A 140 -4.66 -8.96 -11.89
C SER A 140 -6.05 -9.43 -12.33
N ARG A 141 -6.36 -9.33 -13.63
CA ARG A 141 -7.64 -9.84 -14.16
C ARG A 141 -7.80 -11.36 -14.06
N THR A 142 -6.78 -12.09 -13.58
CA THR A 142 -6.82 -13.54 -13.37
C THR A 142 -7.95 -13.96 -12.44
N CYS A 143 -8.12 -13.24 -11.32
CA CYS A 143 -9.09 -13.60 -10.29
C CYS A 143 -10.44 -12.90 -10.47
N GLY A 144 -10.47 -11.76 -11.16
CA GLY A 144 -11.67 -10.93 -11.24
C GLY A 144 -12.10 -10.36 -9.89
N ALA A 145 -11.15 -10.15 -8.96
CA ALA A 145 -11.43 -9.62 -7.64
C ALA A 145 -11.83 -8.13 -7.70
N ASN A 146 -12.67 -7.69 -6.77
CA ASN A 146 -13.04 -6.28 -6.64
C ASN A 146 -12.01 -5.49 -5.82
N GLN A 147 -12.13 -4.15 -5.83
CA GLN A 147 -11.21 -3.28 -5.11
C GLN A 147 -11.22 -3.53 -3.58
N ALA A 148 -12.37 -3.88 -3.01
CA ALA A 148 -12.49 -4.21 -1.59
C ALA A 148 -11.66 -5.45 -1.22
N ALA A 149 -11.68 -6.50 -2.04
CA ALA A 149 -10.87 -7.70 -1.84
C ALA A 149 -9.36 -7.43 -1.92
N ILE A 150 -8.94 -6.59 -2.87
CA ILE A 150 -7.53 -6.19 -3.00
C ILE A 150 -7.10 -5.41 -1.74
N GLN A 151 -7.91 -4.46 -1.27
CA GLN A 151 -7.65 -3.71 -0.04
C GLN A 151 -7.61 -4.63 1.19
N GLN A 152 -8.52 -5.60 1.29
CA GLN A 152 -8.52 -6.58 2.38
C GLN A 152 -7.25 -7.43 2.37
N CYS A 153 -6.79 -7.91 1.20
CA CYS A 153 -5.53 -8.64 1.09
C CYS A 153 -4.32 -7.81 1.55
N LEU A 154 -4.24 -6.55 1.13
CA LEU A 154 -3.16 -5.63 1.54
C LEU A 154 -3.20 -5.32 3.05
N SER A 155 -4.40 -5.15 3.62
CA SER A 155 -4.57 -4.98 5.06
C SER A 155 -4.17 -6.23 5.84
N ALA A 156 -4.57 -7.42 5.37
CA ALA A 156 -4.18 -8.69 5.96
C ALA A 156 -2.67 -8.87 5.98
N LYS A 157 -2.00 -8.57 4.86
CA LYS A 157 -0.53 -8.57 4.79
C LYS A 157 0.08 -7.64 5.83
N ALA A 158 -0.40 -6.40 5.94
CA ALA A 158 0.13 -5.43 6.91
C ALA A 158 -0.03 -5.91 8.37
N GLN A 159 -1.15 -6.56 8.70
CA GLN A 159 -1.36 -7.14 10.03
C GLN A 159 -0.40 -8.31 10.31
N VAL A 160 -0.12 -9.14 9.30
CA VAL A 160 0.85 -10.23 9.44
C VAL A 160 2.28 -9.71 9.56
N GLU A 161 2.65 -8.69 8.79
CA GLU A 161 3.93 -7.99 8.90
C GLU A 161 4.11 -7.38 10.30
N ALA A 162 3.05 -6.79 10.86
CA ALA A 162 3.04 -6.26 12.23
C ALA A 162 3.16 -7.35 13.30
N ALA A 163 2.60 -8.54 13.07
CA ALA A 163 2.73 -9.68 13.97
C ALA A 163 4.15 -10.27 13.97
N GLY A 164 4.90 -10.11 12.87
CA GLY A 164 6.31 -10.53 12.78
C GLY A 164 6.55 -12.05 12.80
N THR A 165 5.50 -12.86 12.69
CA THR A 165 5.60 -14.33 12.70
C THR A 165 6.12 -14.87 11.37
N ARG A 166 6.74 -16.07 11.38
CA ARG A 166 7.27 -16.74 10.17
C ARG A 166 7.04 -18.26 10.15
N ASP A 167 5.99 -18.71 10.81
CA ASP A 167 5.66 -20.13 10.97
C ASP A 167 4.20 -20.40 10.57
N ALA A 168 3.64 -21.54 10.98
CA ALA A 168 2.25 -21.89 10.69
C ALA A 168 1.25 -20.82 11.16
N THR A 169 1.52 -20.10 12.25
CA THR A 169 0.65 -19.02 12.75
C THR A 169 0.56 -17.86 11.77
N THR A 170 1.58 -17.64 10.96
CA THR A 170 1.61 -16.63 9.89
C THR A 170 0.59 -16.95 8.80
N ALA A 171 0.52 -18.21 8.38
CA ALA A 171 -0.48 -18.68 7.41
C ALA A 171 -1.89 -18.60 8.01
N THR A 172 -2.06 -19.05 9.26
CA THR A 172 -3.34 -18.96 9.98
C THR A 172 -3.86 -17.53 10.07
N LEU A 173 -3.01 -16.58 10.49
CA LEU A 173 -3.38 -15.18 10.63
C LEU A 173 -3.77 -14.56 9.29
N PHE A 174 -2.97 -14.79 8.23
CA PHE A 174 -3.31 -14.27 6.91
C PHE A 174 -4.64 -14.82 6.44
N ASN A 175 -4.82 -16.15 6.53
CA ASN A 175 -6.02 -16.84 6.07
C ASN A 175 -7.28 -16.39 6.81
N SER A 176 -7.22 -16.10 8.11
CA SER A 176 -8.37 -15.60 8.87
C SER A 176 -8.78 -14.17 8.50
N LEU A 177 -7.91 -13.42 7.82
CA LEU A 177 -8.15 -12.02 7.44
C LEU A 177 -8.63 -11.89 5.98
N VAL A 178 -8.56 -12.96 5.19
CA VAL A 178 -8.92 -12.97 3.75
C VAL A 178 -9.98 -14.03 3.40
N GLN A 179 -10.63 -14.60 4.41
CA GLN A 179 -11.75 -15.55 4.27
C GLN A 179 -13.04 -14.97 4.86
#